data_AF-A0AAW9LED1-F1
#
_entry.id   AF-A0AAW9LED1-F1
#
_cell.length_a   1.000
_cell.length_b   1.000
_cell.length_c   1.000
_cell.angle_alpha   90.00
_cell.angle_beta   90.00
_cell.angle_gamma   90.00
#
_symmetry.space_group_name_H-M   'P 1'
#
loop_
_entity.id
_entity.type
_entity.pdbx_description
1 polymer ?
#
loop_
_entity_poly.entity_id
_entity_poly.type
_entity_poly.pdbx_seq_one_letter_code
_entity_poly.pdbx_strand_id
1 'polypeptide(L)'
;MGSLLQVYLLGLSIGAAGCLSLSYVAWRYRPKPGTRPLAGSMLAAAFWLTTTLLSWASTDPTTAMFWRRLTYAGITLDVAFLFLFALEYGGTSGT
;
A
#
# COMPACT_ATOMS: atom_id res chain seq x y z
N MET A 1 -12.90 18.10 16.11
CA MET A 1 -12.45 16.76 15.68
C MET A 1 -12.86 16.37 14.26
N GLY A 2 -14.05 16.74 13.74
CA GLY A 2 -14.52 16.26 12.44
C GLY A 2 -13.66 16.65 11.22
N SER A 3 -13.09 17.86 11.20
CA SER A 3 -12.27 18.34 10.08
C SER A 3 -10.95 17.57 9.91
N LEU A 4 -10.27 17.25 11.01
CA LEU A 4 -9.02 16.48 10.98
C LEU A 4 -9.26 15.05 10.46
N LEU A 5 -10.35 14.41 10.87
CA LEU A 5 -10.71 13.09 10.38
C LEU A 5 -11.00 13.13 8.87
N GLN A 6 -11.74 14.13 8.39
CA GLN A 6 -12.02 14.29 6.95
C GLN A 6 -10.75 14.46 6.13
N VAL A 7 -9.82 15.32 6.60
CA VAL A 7 -8.52 15.52 5.94
C VAL A 7 -7.73 14.20 5.91
N TYR A 8 -7.74 13.45 7.01
CA TYR A 8 -7.07 12.16 7.07
C TYR A 8 -7.67 11.14 6.09
N LEU A 9 -9.00 11.02 6.01
CA LEU A 9 -9.69 10.13 5.07
C LEU A 9 -9.42 10.52 3.60
N LEU A 10 -9.36 11.82 3.30
CA LEU A 10 -8.95 12.32 1.98
C LEU A 10 -7.51 11.93 1.67
N GLY A 11 -6.59 12.11 2.62
CA GLY A 11 -5.20 11.69 2.50
C GLY A 11 -5.06 10.19 2.20
N LEU A 12 -5.79 9.34 2.93
CA LEU A 12 -5.83 7.90 2.68
C LEU A 12 -6.37 7.56 1.29
N SER A 13 -7.41 8.26 0.84
CA SER A 13 -8.03 8.03 -0.48
C SER A 13 -7.08 8.41 -1.62
N ILE A 14 -6.44 9.57 -1.53
CA ILE A 14 -5.46 10.05 -2.50
C ILE A 14 -4.23 9.12 -2.51
N GLY A 15 -3.75 8.75 -1.32
CA GLY A 15 -2.63 7.81 -1.19
C GLY A 15 -2.93 6.45 -1.81
N ALA A 16 -4.10 5.88 -1.54
CA ALA A 16 -4.51 4.59 -2.10
C ALA A 16 -4.58 4.64 -3.63
N ALA A 17 -5.18 5.70 -4.19
CA ALA A 17 -5.26 5.89 -5.64
C ALA A 17 -3.86 6.09 -6.26
N GLY A 18 -2.99 6.85 -5.60
CA GLY A 18 -1.60 7.05 -6.02
C GLY A 18 -0.81 5.75 -6.05
N CYS A 19 -0.88 4.97 -4.96
CA CYS A 19 -0.25 3.65 -4.86
C CYS A 19 -0.77 2.67 -5.93
N LEU A 20 -2.09 2.61 -6.17
CA LEU A 20 -2.65 1.78 -7.26
C LEU A 20 -2.14 2.21 -8.63
N SER A 21 -2.08 3.52 -8.88
CA SER A 21 -1.60 4.07 -10.15
C SER A 21 -0.12 3.72 -10.37
N LEU A 22 0.71 3.88 -9.33
CA LEU A 22 2.13 3.52 -9.37
C LEU A 22 2.33 2.02 -9.54
N SER A 23 1.54 1.20 -8.86
CA SER A 23 1.56 -0.26 -9.03
C SER A 23 1.26 -0.64 -10.48
N TYR A 24 0.21 -0.07 -11.06
CA TYR A 24 -0.17 -0.31 -12.44
C TYR A 24 0.92 0.12 -13.44
N VAL A 25 1.49 1.32 -13.24
CA VAL A 25 2.60 1.83 -14.05
C VAL A 25 3.82 0.91 -13.93
N ALA A 26 4.26 0.57 -12.73
CA ALA A 26 5.39 -0.33 -12.49
C ALA A 26 5.16 -1.71 -13.13
N TRP A 27 3.93 -2.23 -13.07
CA TRP A 27 3.55 -3.48 -13.71
C TRP A 27 3.63 -3.43 -15.24
N ARG A 28 3.29 -2.28 -15.85
CA ARG A 28 3.43 -2.04 -17.29
C ARG A 28 4.90 -1.97 -17.71
N TYR A 29 5.78 -1.44 -16.87
CA TYR A 29 7.23 -1.35 -17.10
C TYR A 29 8.04 -2.53 -16.52
N ARG A 30 7.39 -3.67 -16.27
CA ARG A 30 7.97 -4.90 -15.70
C ARG A 30 9.23 -5.51 -16.35
N PRO A 31 9.66 -5.18 -17.59
CA PRO A 31 10.92 -5.69 -18.11
C PRO A 31 12.17 -5.21 -17.37
N LYS A 32 12.07 -4.15 -16.55
CA LYS A 32 13.22 -3.60 -15.80
C LYS A 32 13.41 -4.31 -14.44
N PRO A 33 14.64 -4.56 -13.99
CA PRO A 33 14.89 -5.12 -12.66
C PRO A 33 14.28 -4.22 -11.56
N GLY A 34 13.76 -4.80 -10.47
CA GLY A 34 13.13 -4.09 -9.36
C GLY A 34 11.69 -3.62 -9.62
N THR A 35 11.21 -3.55 -10.86
CA THR A 35 9.85 -3.03 -11.13
C THR A 35 8.73 -3.96 -10.66
N ARG A 36 8.97 -5.28 -10.62
CA ARG A 36 7.99 -6.26 -10.11
C ARG A 36 7.78 -6.16 -8.60
N PRO A 37 8.85 -6.22 -7.76
CA PRO A 37 8.67 -6.05 -6.33
C PRO A 37 8.17 -4.64 -5.97
N LEU A 38 8.56 -3.60 -6.72
CA LEU A 38 7.97 -2.26 -6.56
C LEU A 38 6.46 -2.26 -6.84
N ALA A 39 6.01 -2.91 -7.92
CA ALA A 39 4.59 -3.00 -8.23
C ALA A 39 3.81 -3.74 -7.12
N GLY A 40 4.40 -4.81 -6.57
CA GLY A 40 3.85 -5.56 -5.43
C GLY A 40 3.74 -4.73 -4.16
N SER A 41 4.80 -3.98 -3.80
CA SER A 41 4.80 -3.07 -2.64
C SER A 41 3.72 -1.98 -2.81
N MET A 42 3.66 -1.33 -3.96
CA MET A 42 2.64 -0.30 -4.21
C MET A 42 1.21 -0.86 -4.17
N LEU A 43 1.00 -2.12 -4.59
CA LEU A 43 -0.30 -2.78 -4.46
C LEU A 43 -0.65 -3.09 -3.00
N ALA A 44 0.32 -3.59 -2.23
CA ALA A 44 0.16 -3.89 -0.81
C ALA A 44 -0.09 -2.61 0.01
N ALA A 45 0.62 -1.52 -0.29
CA ALA A 45 0.40 -0.20 0.29
C ALA A 45 -0.99 0.35 -0.05
N ALA A 46 -1.45 0.22 -1.30
CA ALA A 46 -2.82 0.58 -1.67
C ALA A 46 -3.86 -0.20 -0.86
N PHE A 47 -3.69 -1.53 -0.75
CA PHE A 47 -4.55 -2.37 0.06
C PHE A 47 -4.56 -1.97 1.54
N TRP A 48 -3.38 -1.66 2.10
CA TRP A 48 -3.24 -1.14 3.46
C TRP A 48 -4.02 0.17 3.63
N LEU A 49 -3.85 1.13 2.73
CA LEU A 49 -4.53 2.43 2.81
C LEU A 49 -6.05 2.29 2.67
N THR A 50 -6.53 1.45 1.75
CA THR A 50 -7.97 1.19 1.55
C THR A 50 -8.60 0.51 2.76
N THR A 51 -7.97 -0.52 3.33
CA THR A 51 -8.49 -1.19 4.53
C THR A 51 -8.47 -0.27 5.76
N THR A 52 -7.46 0.60 5.87
CA THR A 52 -7.42 1.64 6.91
C THR A 52 -8.57 2.65 6.73
N LEU A 53 -8.80 3.11 5.50
CA LEU A 53 -9.89 4.02 5.15
C LEU A 53 -11.24 3.42 5.53
N LEU A 54 -11.50 2.16 5.15
CA LEU A 54 -12.74 1.47 5.46
C LEU A 54 -12.93 1.24 6.96
N SER A 55 -11.86 0.94 7.69
CA SER A 55 -11.91 0.81 9.16
C SER A 55 -12.36 2.10 9.82
N TRP A 56 -11.82 3.25 9.41
CA TRP A 56 -12.17 4.57 9.96
C TRP A 56 -13.50 5.13 9.45
N ALA A 57 -13.94 4.73 8.26
CA ALA A 57 -15.25 5.10 7.70
C ALA A 57 -16.41 4.25 8.25
N SER A 58 -16.11 3.12 8.89
CA SER A 58 -17.12 2.24 9.47
C SER A 58 -17.74 2.83 10.72
N THR A 59 -19.07 2.83 10.79
CA THR A 59 -19.83 3.25 11.98
C THR A 59 -20.07 2.08 12.96
N ASP A 60 -20.04 0.85 12.46
CA ASP A 60 -20.16 -0.37 13.26
C ASP A 60 -18.79 -0.85 13.79
N PRO A 61 -18.62 -1.08 15.10
CA PRO A 61 -17.35 -1.52 15.69
C PRO A 61 -16.84 -2.87 15.14
N THR A 62 -17.74 -3.81 14.85
CA THR A 62 -17.37 -5.14 14.35
C THR A 62 -16.75 -5.03 12.96
N THR A 63 -17.40 -4.26 12.09
CA THR A 63 -16.94 -3.96 10.74
C THR A 63 -15.62 -3.18 10.77
N ALA A 64 -15.50 -2.18 11.65
CA ALA A 64 -14.25 -1.43 11.81
C ALA A 64 -13.06 -2.33 12.19
N MET A 65 -13.29 -3.29 13.10
CA MET A 65 -12.26 -4.22 13.55
C MET A 65 -11.91 -5.27 12.48
N PHE A 66 -12.88 -5.72 11.69
CA PHE A 66 -12.63 -6.59 10.54
C PHE A 66 -11.64 -5.95 9.56
N TRP A 67 -11.92 -4.71 9.14
CA TRP A 67 -11.02 -3.97 8.25
C TRP A 67 -9.66 -3.70 8.90
N ARG A 68 -9.62 -3.43 10.22
CA ARG A 68 -8.38 -3.25 10.97
C ARG A 68 -7.50 -4.50 10.97
N ARG A 69 -8.09 -5.70 11.03
CA ARG A 69 -7.35 -6.96 10.95
C ARG A 69 -6.74 -7.18 9.57
N LEU A 70 -7.49 -6.85 8.52
CA LEU A 70 -7.00 -6.92 7.13
C LEU A 70 -5.84 -5.96 6.86
N THR A 71 -5.79 -4.84 7.58
CA THR A 71 -4.70 -3.85 7.52
C THR A 71 -3.32 -4.51 7.70
N TYR A 72 -3.21 -5.48 8.62
CA TYR A 72 -1.95 -6.18 8.89
C TYR A 72 -1.44 -6.98 7.69
N ALA A 73 -2.33 -7.58 6.90
CA ALA A 73 -1.92 -8.31 5.71
C ALA A 73 -1.23 -7.37 4.69
N GLY A 74 -1.80 -6.18 4.48
CA GLY A 74 -1.21 -5.14 3.63
C GLY A 74 0.17 -4.72 4.13
N ILE A 75 0.31 -4.43 5.42
CA ILE A 75 1.59 -4.05 6.05
C ILE A 75 2.64 -5.15 5.85
N THR A 76 2.30 -6.41 6.14
CA THR A 76 3.27 -7.52 6.03
C THR A 76 3.70 -7.76 4.58
N LEU A 77 2.78 -7.65 3.63
CA LEU A 77 3.09 -7.82 2.21
C LEU A 77 3.93 -6.67 1.68
N ASP A 78 3.64 -5.44 2.07
CA ASP A 78 4.39 -4.25 1.65
C ASP A 78 5.85 -4.36 2.09
N VAL A 79 6.10 -4.70 3.36
CA VAL A 79 7.46 -4.91 3.88
C VAL A 79 8.19 -6.03 3.14
N ALA A 80 7.51 -7.15 2.86
CA ALA A 80 8.12 -8.26 2.11
C ALA A 80 8.51 -7.84 0.68
N PHE A 81 7.64 -7.11 -0.02
CA PHE A 81 7.93 -6.60 -1.36
C PHE A 81 9.00 -5.52 -1.38
N LEU A 82 9.03 -4.62 -0.38
CA LEU A 82 10.10 -3.64 -0.21
C LEU A 82 11.45 -4.32 0.02
N PHE A 83 11.48 -5.41 0.78
CA PHE A 83 12.69 -6.19 0.97
C PHE A 83 13.19 -6.81 -0.35
N LEU A 84 12.29 -7.43 -1.12
CA LEU A 84 12.62 -7.94 -2.46
C LEU A 84 13.09 -6.83 -3.40
N PHE A 85 12.45 -5.67 -3.34
CA PHE A 85 12.85 -4.50 -4.11
C PHE A 85 14.27 -4.04 -3.75
N ALA A 86 14.59 -3.97 -2.45
CA ALA A 86 15.92 -3.60 -1.98
C ALA A 86 17.00 -4.60 -2.43
N LEU A 87 16.69 -5.90 -2.44
CA LEU A 87 17.61 -6.92 -2.95
C LEU A 87 17.86 -6.79 -4.45
N GLU A 88 16.80 -6.59 -5.25
CA GLU A 88 16.92 -6.45 -6.71
C GLU A 88 17.58 -5.13 -7.13
N TYR A 89 17.27 -4.03 -6.45
CA TYR A 89 17.77 -2.70 -6.81
C TYR A 89 19.16 -2.43 -6.20
N GLY A 90 19.36 -2.80 -4.93
CA GLY A 90 20.61 -2.58 -4.18
C GLY A 90 21.70 -3.62 -4.41
N GLY A 91 21.36 -4.82 -4.91
CA GLY A 91 22.35 -5.87 -5.23
C GLY A 91 23.22 -5.56 -6.46
N THR A 92 22.85 -4.56 -7.26
CA THR A 92 23.51 -4.24 -8.54
C THR A 92 24.71 -3.30 -8.44
N SER A 93 25.07 -2.79 -7.26
CA SER A 93 26.24 -1.90 -7.08
C SER A 93 27.51 -2.60 -6.59
N GLY A 94 27.56 -3.94 -6.68
CA GLY A 94 28.64 -4.78 -6.14
C GLY A 94 29.44 -5.58 -7.18
N THR A 95 29.58 -5.11 -8.42
CA THR A 95 30.50 -5.68 -9.44
C THR A 95 31.22 -4.59 -10.21
#